data_AF-A0A969IIG1-F1
#
_entry.id   AF-A0A969IIG1-F1
#
_cell.length_a   1.000
_cell.length_b   1.000
_cell.length_c   1.000
_cell.angle_alpha   90.00
_cell.angle_beta   90.00
_cell.angle_gamma   90.00
#
_symmetry.space_group_name_H-M   'P 1'
#
loop_
_entity.id
_entity.type
_entity.pdbx_description
1 polymer ?
#
loop_
_entity_poly.entity_id
_entity_poly.type
_entity_poly.pdbx_seq_one_letter_code
_entity_poly.pdbx_strand_id
1 'polypeptide(L)' 'GLLKEGMAADIVIFDENTVTDKATFEQPHQYSEGFIFVLVNGKLAIDEGKYNGVRSGQSLKGPGYVNK' A
#
# COMPACT_ATOMS: atom_id res chain seq x y z
N GLY A 1 2.63 -9.90 3.37
CA GLY A 1 1.53 -10.22 4.30
C GLY A 1 0.85 -11.50 3.87
N LEU A 2 -0.16 -11.95 4.60
CA LEU A 2 -1.11 -12.99 4.17
C LEU A 2 -2.52 -12.43 4.33
N LEU A 3 -3.44 -12.82 3.45
CA LEU A 3 -4.86 -12.54 3.64
C LEU A 3 -5.45 -13.63 4.54
N LYS A 4 -5.50 -13.34 5.83
CA LYS A 4 -6.02 -14.24 6.86
C LYS A 4 -6.66 -13.45 7.99
N GLU A 5 -7.71 -14.01 8.57
CA GLU A 5 -8.35 -13.45 9.76
C GLU A 5 -7.34 -13.20 10.89
N GLY A 6 -7.54 -12.09 11.61
CA GLY A 6 -6.66 -11.66 12.71
C GLY A 6 -5.38 -10.94 12.29
N MET A 7 -5.07 -10.85 11.00
CA MET A 7 -3.93 -10.07 10.50
C MET A 7 -4.29 -8.60 10.25
N ALA A 8 -3.28 -7.74 10.17
CA ALA A 8 -3.46 -6.35 9.75
C ALA A 8 -4.13 -6.32 8.36
N ALA A 9 -5.13 -5.45 8.22
CA ALA A 9 -5.85 -5.25 6.97
C ALA A 9 -5.04 -4.34 6.01
N ASP A 10 -3.84 -4.79 5.69
CA ASP A 10 -2.96 -4.23 4.66
C ASP A 10 -3.26 -4.96 3.35
N ILE A 11 -4.12 -4.35 2.52
CA ILE A 11 -4.74 -4.99 1.36
C ILE A 11 -4.57 -4.09 0.14
N VAL A 12 -4.25 -4.69 -1.00
CA VAL A 12 -4.20 -4.02 -2.30
C VAL A 12 -5.22 -4.67 -3.23
N ILE A 13 -6.03 -3.84 -3.88
CA ILE A 13 -6.97 -4.23 -4.93
C ILE A 13 -6.49 -3.56 -6.22
N PHE A 14 -6.21 -4.35 -7.24
CA PHE A 14 -5.71 -3.88 -8.52
C PHE A 14 -6.42 -4.60 -9.68
N ASP A 15 -6.40 -4.00 -10.86
CA ASP A 15 -6.84 -4.61 -12.10
C ASP A 15 -5.66 -5.29 -12.78
N GLU A 16 -5.74 -6.61 -12.95
CA GLU A 16 -4.71 -7.44 -13.55
C GLU A 16 -4.38 -7.07 -15.00
N ASN A 17 -5.32 -6.45 -15.72
CA ASN A 17 -5.12 -6.07 -17.12
C ASN A 17 -4.38 -4.75 -17.28
N THR A 18 -4.38 -3.90 -16.25
CA THR A 18 -3.86 -2.53 -16.31
C THR A 18 -2.73 -2.27 -15.32
N VAL A 19 -2.47 -3.20 -14.38
CA VAL A 19 -1.39 -3.05 -13.40
C VAL A 19 -0.01 -3.00 -14.07
N THR A 20 0.66 -1.87 -13.94
CA THR A 20 2.00 -1.66 -14.50
C THR A 20 2.72 -0.52 -13.80
N ASP A 21 4.05 -0.60 -13.70
CA ASP A 21 4.88 0.57 -13.43
C ASP A 21 4.99 1.44 -14.69
N LYS A 22 5.15 2.75 -14.49
CA LYS A 22 5.37 3.73 -15.56
C LYS A 22 6.74 4.39 -15.51
N ALA A 23 7.53 4.10 -14.48
CA ALA A 23 8.80 4.76 -14.27
C ALA A 23 9.80 4.41 -15.38
N THR A 24 10.48 5.42 -15.93
CA THR A 24 11.62 5.23 -16.85
C THR A 24 12.88 5.86 -16.26
N PHE A 25 14.03 5.67 -16.89
CA PHE A 25 15.27 6.32 -16.47
C PHE A 25 15.17 7.85 -16.55
N GLU A 26 14.52 8.37 -17.60
CA GLU A 26 14.33 9.80 -17.84
C GLU A 26 13.24 10.39 -16.93
N GLN A 27 12.22 9.60 -16.60
CA GLN A 27 11.06 10.04 -15.82
C GLN A 27 10.75 9.03 -14.69
N PRO A 28 11.53 9.04 -13.59
CA PRO A 28 11.45 8.02 -12.55
C PRO A 28 10.28 8.23 -11.56
N HIS A 29 9.71 9.43 -11.45
CA HIS A 29 8.70 9.79 -10.44
C HIS A 29 7.25 9.71 -10.95
N GLN A 30 6.98 8.78 -11.86
CA GLN A 30 5.64 8.55 -12.39
C GLN A 30 4.83 7.64 -11.48
N TYR A 31 3.53 7.90 -11.37
CA TYR A 31 2.61 6.99 -10.67
C TYR A 31 2.37 5.73 -11.49
N SER A 32 2.37 4.59 -10.81
CA SER A 32 1.92 3.31 -11.39
C SER A 32 0.44 3.33 -11.74
N GLU A 33 0.02 2.43 -12.62
CA GLU A 33 -1.36 2.26 -13.07
C GLU A 33 -1.96 0.93 -12.55
N GLY A 34 -3.28 0.82 -12.56
CA GLY A 34 -4.02 -0.39 -12.21
C GLY A 34 -4.26 -0.62 -10.72
N PHE A 35 -3.72 0.19 -9.81
CA PHE A 35 -3.97 0.10 -8.37
C PHE A 35 -5.23 0.88 -7.97
N ILE A 36 -6.33 0.18 -7.66
CA ILE A 36 -7.65 0.79 -7.45
C ILE A 36 -7.83 1.21 -5.99
N PHE A 37 -7.62 0.27 -5.06
CA PHE A 37 -7.73 0.54 -3.63
C PHE A 37 -6.50 0.02 -2.88
N VAL A 38 -6.05 0.80 -1.90
CA VAL A 38 -5.00 0.38 -0.98
C VAL A 38 -5.47 0.68 0.42
N LEU A 39 -5.49 -0.35 1.26
CA LEU A 39 -5.78 -0.25 2.68
C LEU A 39 -4.51 -0.44 3.47
N VAL A 40 -4.30 0.40 4.47
CA VAL A 40 -3.25 0.24 5.48
C VAL A 40 -3.94 0.22 6.84
N ASN A 41 -3.76 -0.88 7.59
CA ASN A 41 -4.46 -1.15 8.84
C ASN A 41 -5.98 -0.94 8.73
N GLY A 42 -6.57 -1.34 7.60
CA GLY A 42 -8.01 -1.26 7.35
C GLY A 42 -8.55 0.13 7.02
N LYS A 43 -7.68 1.14 6.84
CA LYS A 43 -8.06 2.46 6.36
C LYS A 43 -7.61 2.63 4.92
N LEU A 44 -8.51 3.13 4.06
CA LEU A 44 -8.16 3.51 2.69
C LEU A 44 -7.02 4.53 2.75
N ALA A 45 -5.95 4.27 2.02
CA ALA A 45 -4.86 5.19 1.72
C ALA A 45 -4.90 5.61 0.24
N ILE A 46 -5.33 4.70 -0.63
CA ILE A 46 -5.70 4.96 -2.02
C ILE A 46 -7.17 4.58 -2.18
N ASP A 47 -7.95 5.51 -2.72
CA ASP A 47 -9.38 5.37 -2.99
C ASP A 47 -9.63 5.67 -4.47
N GLU A 48 -10.08 4.67 -5.23
CA GLU A 48 -10.27 4.73 -6.68
C GLU A 48 -9.07 5.33 -7.44
N GLY A 49 -7.87 4.84 -7.11
CA GLY A 49 -6.61 5.29 -7.72
C GLY A 49 -6.10 6.65 -7.25
N LYS A 50 -6.77 7.31 -6.29
CA LYS A 50 -6.37 8.60 -5.74
C LYS A 50 -5.85 8.47 -4.33
N TYR A 51 -4.69 9.08 -4.06
CA TYR A 51 -4.18 9.21 -2.70
C TYR A 51 -5.09 10.11 -1.86
N ASN A 52 -5.54 9.61 -0.71
CA ASN A 52 -6.52 10.29 0.13
C ASN A 52 -5.92 10.99 1.36
N GLY A 53 -4.59 11.01 1.49
CA GLY A 53 -3.89 11.71 2.59
C GLY A 53 -3.85 10.96 3.92
N VAL A 54 -4.49 9.79 4.02
CA VAL A 54 -4.50 9.00 5.25
C VAL A 54 -3.12 8.42 5.54
N ARG A 55 -2.71 8.49 6.81
CA ARG A 55 -1.45 7.93 7.34
C ARG A 55 -1.75 6.96 8.48
N SER A 56 -2.25 5.79 8.14
CA SER A 56 -2.61 4.71 9.08
C SER A 56 -1.47 3.70 9.32
N GLY A 57 -0.27 3.98 8.81
CA GLY A 57 0.91 3.15 9.05
C GLY A 57 1.32 3.12 10.52
N GLN A 58 1.89 2.00 10.95
CA GLN A 58 2.45 1.83 12.28
C GLN A 58 3.90 1.35 12.17
N SER A 59 4.75 1.79 13.09
CA SER A 59 6.13 1.33 13.14
C SER A 59 6.17 -0.17 13.45
N LEU A 60 6.77 -0.95 12.55
CA LEU A 60 7.00 -2.38 12.77
C LEU A 60 8.17 -2.55 13.74
N LYS A 61 7.95 -3.36 14.77
CA LYS A 61 8.93 -3.65 15.83
C LYS A 61 9.53 -5.02 15.57
N GLY A 62 10.80 -5.05 15.19
CA GLY A 62 11.54 -6.29 14.98
C GLY A 62 12.01 -6.94 16.29
N PRO A 63 12.68 -8.10 16.22
CA PRO A 63 13.12 -8.86 17.39
C PRO A 63 14.07 -8.10 18.34
N GLY A 64 14.84 -7.13 17.82
CA GLY A 64 15.72 -6.28 18.63
C GLY A 64 15.03 -5.09 19.31
N TYR A 65 13.71 -4.97 19.18
CA TYR A 65 12.98 -3.89 19.81
C TYR A 65 12.87 -4.12 21.33
N VAL A 66 13.54 -3.27 22.10
CA VAL A 66 13.40 -3.18 23.56
C VAL A 66 12.47 -2.04 23.89
N ASN A 67 11.42 -2.31 24.68
CA ASN A 67 10.66 -1.26 25.34
C ASN A 67 11.62 -0.54 26.30
N LYS A 68 11.90 0.73 26.02
CA LYS A 68 12.47 1.64 27.01
C LYS A 68 11.38 2.09 27.97
#